data_AF-A0A4Z2BDF1-F1
#
_entry.id   AF-A0A4Z2BDF1-F1
#
_cell.length_a   1.000
_cell.length_b   1.000
_cell.length_c   1.000
_cell.angle_alpha   90.00
_cell.angle_beta   90.00
_cell.angle_gamma   90.00
#
_symmetry.space_group_name_H-M   'P 1'
#
loop_
_entity.id
_entity.type
_entity.pdbx_description
1 polymer ?
#
loop_
_entity_poly.entity_id
_entity_poly.type
_entity_poly.pdbx_seq_one_letter_code
_entity_poly.pdbx_strand_id
1 'polypeptide(L)'
;MRNLLCFSVLVATISASGDVAPATTPSVERITTGAGPQWHNLDGKMVTLSQSNGGISFASPGYPWLSTPSPSYTTIQYSTPGHTIKGLSVCLRYTIDYRQPRYGPTYLFTFGPSRTLRLRFVGNNQYILLLNGYSLYLNTDLFLWPNTEQTLWTKICLKIDSGKNVVQMFSGRQASIRKILPFSFVWSGQPVIEFSGFDGQVTDVQVWDYPLSNKEILRYMNPYMLGPLVGSVLKWSHISYSVRGNVLLEDTYENQVKKPDMGKLFLLGGKRKISRMGQPKMIRNQWI
;
A
#
# COMPACT_ATOMS: atom_id res chain seq x y z
N MET A 1 -39.23 57.43 -50.56
CA MET A 1 -38.03 56.77 -50.01
C MET A 1 -38.37 56.27 -48.62
N ARG A 2 -38.16 54.97 -48.39
CA ARG A 2 -38.45 54.22 -47.16
C ARG A 2 -37.48 54.60 -46.03
N ASN A 3 -37.92 54.52 -44.77
CA ASN A 3 -37.18 54.00 -43.60
C ASN A 3 -38.15 54.01 -42.39
N LEU A 4 -38.79 52.88 -42.07
CA LEU A 4 -38.36 51.77 -41.20
C LEU A 4 -38.37 52.11 -39.69
N LEU A 5 -39.37 51.52 -39.03
CA LEU A 5 -39.53 51.33 -37.59
C LEU A 5 -38.39 50.44 -37.04
N CYS A 6 -37.74 50.87 -35.95
CA CYS A 6 -36.87 50.00 -35.15
C CYS A 6 -37.62 49.57 -33.89
N PHE A 7 -38.04 48.30 -33.85
CA PHE A 7 -38.41 47.59 -32.62
C PHE A 7 -37.13 47.16 -31.89
N SER A 8 -36.92 47.64 -30.67
CA SER A 8 -35.87 47.17 -29.77
C SER A 8 -36.27 45.85 -29.12
N VAL A 9 -35.57 44.76 -29.47
CA VAL A 9 -35.66 43.46 -28.79
C VAL A 9 -34.59 43.41 -27.70
N LEU A 10 -35.02 43.30 -26.45
CA LEU A 10 -34.16 43.03 -25.30
C LEU A 10 -33.82 41.54 -25.25
N VAL A 11 -32.54 41.20 -25.49
CA VAL A 11 -32.01 39.85 -25.26
C VAL A 11 -31.44 39.80 -23.84
N ALA A 12 -32.10 39.06 -22.96
CA ALA A 12 -31.57 38.78 -21.62
C ALA A 12 -30.53 37.65 -21.71
N THR A 13 -29.27 37.97 -21.41
CA THR A 13 -28.19 37.00 -21.23
C THR A 13 -28.29 36.40 -19.82
N ILE A 14 -28.63 35.11 -19.73
CA ILE A 14 -28.53 34.36 -18.47
C ILE A 14 -27.06 33.92 -18.32
N SER A 15 -26.31 34.60 -17.46
CA SER A 15 -25.00 34.12 -17.01
C SER A 15 -25.20 33.03 -15.96
N ALA A 16 -24.97 31.77 -16.34
CA ALA A 16 -24.87 30.66 -15.39
C ALA A 16 -23.46 30.65 -14.79
N SER A 17 -23.29 31.25 -13.61
CA SER A 17 -22.12 31.06 -12.76
C SER A 17 -22.27 29.71 -12.04
N GLY A 18 -21.82 28.64 -12.70
CA GLY A 18 -21.62 27.35 -12.06
C GLY A 18 -20.16 27.23 -11.67
N ASP A 19 -19.84 27.45 -10.40
CA ASP A 19 -18.56 27.07 -9.81
C ASP A 19 -18.45 25.54 -9.82
N VAL A 20 -17.87 25.00 -10.90
CA VAL A 20 -17.46 23.60 -10.98
C VAL A 20 -16.17 23.48 -10.16
N ALA A 21 -16.28 22.91 -8.96
CA ALA A 21 -15.10 22.49 -8.21
C ALA A 21 -14.23 21.57 -9.09
N PRO A 22 -12.91 21.79 -9.18
CA PRO A 22 -12.06 21.01 -10.06
C PRO A 22 -12.06 19.54 -9.66
N ALA A 23 -12.34 18.66 -10.62
CA ALA A 23 -12.20 17.22 -10.46
C ALA A 23 -10.78 16.92 -9.97
N THR A 24 -10.67 16.31 -8.78
CA THR A 24 -9.37 16.02 -8.18
C THR A 24 -8.78 14.79 -8.86
N THR A 25 -7.99 15.00 -9.90
CA THR A 25 -7.20 13.97 -10.58
C THR A 25 -6.47 13.10 -9.54
N PRO A 26 -6.39 11.77 -9.70
CA PRO A 26 -5.53 10.94 -8.85
C PRO A 26 -4.14 11.55 -8.78
N SER A 27 -3.61 11.75 -7.56
CA SER A 27 -2.32 12.39 -7.40
C SER A 27 -1.25 11.36 -7.76
N VAL A 28 -0.47 11.64 -8.79
CA VAL A 28 0.72 10.87 -9.17
C VAL A 28 1.89 11.84 -9.11
N GLU A 29 2.83 11.56 -8.22
CA GLU A 29 4.00 12.40 -8.02
C GLU A 29 5.28 11.56 -8.09
N ARG A 30 6.23 12.02 -8.91
CA ARG A 30 7.59 11.50 -8.85
C ARG A 30 8.27 12.13 -7.63
N ILE A 31 8.61 11.30 -6.66
CA ILE A 31 9.16 11.78 -5.38
C ILE A 31 10.69 11.76 -5.38
N THR A 32 11.28 12.70 -4.65
CA THR A 32 12.72 12.77 -4.35
C THR A 32 12.93 12.71 -2.84
N THR A 33 14.17 12.46 -2.40
CA THR A 33 14.50 12.51 -0.96
C THR A 33 14.33 13.93 -0.44
N GLY A 34 13.42 14.12 0.51
CA GLY A 34 13.20 15.41 1.18
C GLY A 34 14.43 15.83 2.00
N ALA A 35 14.67 17.14 2.09
CA ALA A 35 15.72 17.69 2.93
C ALA A 35 15.31 17.58 4.42
N GLY A 36 15.92 16.65 5.15
CA GLY A 36 15.76 16.49 6.59
C GLY A 36 14.63 15.53 7.04
N PRO A 37 14.47 15.32 8.35
CA PRO A 37 13.47 14.41 8.91
C PRO A 37 12.06 15.02 8.76
N GLN A 38 11.46 14.87 7.59
CA GLN A 38 10.05 15.14 7.35
C GLN A 38 9.24 13.86 7.54
N TRP A 39 8.10 14.00 8.21
CA TRP A 39 7.12 12.92 8.32
C TRP A 39 6.03 13.11 7.27
N HIS A 40 5.52 12.00 6.77
CA HIS A 40 4.47 11.93 5.79
C HIS A 40 3.39 10.95 6.27
N ASN A 41 2.14 11.30 6.01
CA ASN A 41 1.03 10.36 6.11
C ASN A 41 0.81 9.72 4.74
N LEU A 42 1.12 8.42 4.63
CA LEU A 42 0.95 7.67 3.40
C LEU A 42 -0.33 6.82 3.39
N ASP A 43 -1.25 6.99 4.35
CA ASP A 43 -2.51 6.25 4.36
C ASP A 43 -3.26 6.44 3.05
N GLY A 44 -3.61 5.32 2.41
CA GLY A 44 -4.26 5.36 1.10
C GLY A 44 -3.36 5.79 -0.06
N LYS A 45 -2.05 5.86 0.15
CA LYS A 45 -1.02 5.99 -0.88
C LYS A 45 -0.31 4.66 -1.12
N MET A 46 0.18 4.47 -2.33
CA MET A 46 1.04 3.38 -2.74
C MET A 46 2.32 3.93 -3.37
N VAL A 47 3.38 3.15 -3.30
CA VAL A 47 4.66 3.47 -3.94
C VAL A 47 4.90 2.50 -5.08
N THR A 48 5.12 3.04 -6.27
CA THR A 48 5.45 2.28 -7.49
C THR A 48 6.96 2.30 -7.72
N LEU A 49 7.53 1.11 -7.89
CA LEU A 49 8.96 0.86 -8.02
C LEU A 49 9.28 0.27 -9.40
N SER A 50 10.48 0.57 -9.89
CA SER A 50 11.04 -0.10 -11.07
C SER A 50 12.25 -0.96 -10.71
N GLN A 51 12.34 -2.14 -11.34
CA GLN A 51 13.45 -3.07 -11.18
C GLN A 51 14.81 -2.46 -11.56
N SER A 52 14.84 -1.61 -12.59
CA SER A 52 16.09 -1.14 -13.22
C SER A 52 16.83 -0.07 -12.41
N ASN A 53 16.11 0.80 -11.70
CA ASN A 53 16.70 1.89 -10.92
C ASN A 53 15.65 2.53 -9.98
N GLY A 54 14.86 1.72 -9.26
CA GLY A 54 13.87 2.20 -8.30
C GLY A 54 14.13 1.61 -6.92
N GLY A 55 14.23 2.48 -5.92
CA GLY A 55 14.36 2.06 -4.53
C GLY A 55 13.82 3.10 -3.57
N ILE A 56 13.15 2.64 -2.51
CA ILE A 56 12.69 3.49 -1.42
C ILE A 56 13.04 2.84 -0.08
N SER A 57 13.48 3.67 0.85
CA SER A 57 13.69 3.28 2.24
C SER A 57 12.70 4.03 3.12
N PHE A 58 12.17 3.36 4.12
CA PHE A 58 11.29 3.95 5.11
C PHE A 58 11.85 3.82 6.52
N ALA A 59 11.66 4.87 7.31
CA ALA A 59 12.03 4.92 8.71
C ALA A 59 10.96 5.66 9.52
N SER A 60 11.01 5.54 10.84
CA SER A 60 10.17 6.38 11.69
C SER A 60 10.74 7.81 11.68
N PRO A 61 9.92 8.87 11.62
CA PRO A 61 10.40 10.25 11.48
C PRO A 61 11.35 10.74 12.57
N GLY A 62 11.35 10.10 13.74
CA GLY A 62 12.29 10.39 14.82
C GLY A 62 13.73 9.96 14.55
N TYR A 63 14.01 9.30 13.42
CA TYR A 63 15.36 8.86 13.06
C TYR A 63 15.92 9.66 11.87
N PRO A 64 17.14 10.24 11.99
CA PRO A 64 17.77 10.98 10.90
C PRO A 64 18.16 10.06 9.73
N TRP A 65 18.00 10.54 8.51
CA TRP A 65 18.54 9.90 7.31
C TRP A 65 20.04 10.19 7.22
N LEU A 66 20.90 9.18 7.43
CA LEU A 66 22.33 9.33 7.20
C LEU A 66 22.59 9.38 5.69
N SER A 67 22.77 10.59 5.16
CA SER A 67 23.08 10.86 3.76
C SER A 67 24.56 10.62 3.46
N THR A 68 25.03 9.36 3.39
CA THR A 68 26.25 8.99 2.64
C THR A 68 26.49 7.47 2.60
N PRO A 69 26.91 6.89 1.46
CA PRO A 69 27.46 5.54 1.40
C PRO A 69 28.94 5.58 1.79
N SER A 70 29.25 5.50 3.09
CA SER A 70 30.61 5.20 3.57
C SER A 70 30.55 4.39 4.86
N PRO A 71 31.35 3.31 5.02
CA PRO A 71 31.22 2.34 6.08
C PRO A 71 31.90 2.86 7.35
N SER A 72 31.25 3.78 8.06
CA SER A 72 31.58 4.06 9.45
C SER A 72 30.48 3.48 10.32
N TYR A 73 30.70 2.23 10.73
CA TYR A 73 29.87 1.53 11.71
C TYR A 73 30.03 2.17 13.09
N THR A 74 29.39 3.30 13.32
CA THR A 74 29.01 3.66 14.68
C THR A 74 27.76 2.86 15.03
N THR A 75 27.96 1.76 15.75
CA THR A 75 26.90 0.98 16.40
C THR A 75 26.21 1.86 17.44
N ILE A 76 25.30 2.72 17.01
CA ILE A 76 24.37 3.33 17.97
C ILE A 76 23.42 2.21 18.39
N GLN A 77 23.67 1.69 19.59
CA GLN A 77 22.73 0.83 20.30
C GLN A 77 21.50 1.68 20.61
N TYR A 78 20.50 1.64 19.73
CA TYR A 78 19.19 2.20 20.02
C TYR A 78 18.44 1.22 20.91
N SER A 79 18.89 1.10 22.16
CA SER A 79 18.03 0.64 23.24
C SER A 79 17.23 1.85 23.71
N THR A 80 15.93 1.87 23.44
CA THR A 80 15.04 2.64 24.31
C THR A 80 15.21 2.04 25.72
N PRO A 81 15.63 2.83 26.74
CA PRO A 81 15.80 2.30 28.09
C PRO A 81 14.48 1.67 28.55
N GLY A 82 14.47 0.35 28.72
CA GLY A 82 13.30 -0.42 29.20
C GLY A 82 12.55 -1.27 28.17
N HIS A 83 12.85 -1.22 26.86
CA HIS A 83 12.21 -2.09 25.88
C HIS A 83 13.14 -3.24 25.43
N THR A 84 12.93 -4.42 26.01
CA THR A 84 13.52 -5.66 25.48
C THR A 84 12.81 -6.01 24.17
N ILE A 85 13.53 -5.98 23.04
CA ILE A 85 13.01 -6.44 21.74
C ILE A 85 12.64 -7.92 21.88
N LYS A 86 11.35 -8.25 21.77
CA LYS A 86 10.85 -9.62 21.94
C LYS A 86 10.81 -10.40 20.62
N GLY A 87 10.98 -9.69 19.50
CA GLY A 87 10.95 -10.24 18.15
C GLY A 87 10.69 -9.16 17.12
N LEU A 88 10.28 -9.57 15.93
CA LEU A 88 9.91 -8.69 14.82
C LEU A 88 8.60 -9.13 14.23
N SER A 89 7.78 -8.18 13.83
CA SER A 89 6.78 -8.43 12.80
C SER A 89 6.84 -7.36 11.72
N VAL A 90 6.80 -7.79 10.46
CA VAL A 90 6.72 -6.90 9.29
C VAL A 90 5.52 -7.32 8.49
N CYS A 91 4.56 -6.41 8.33
CA CYS A 91 3.40 -6.62 7.49
C CYS A 91 3.33 -5.54 6.42
N LEU A 92 2.95 -5.93 5.21
CA LEU A 92 2.81 -5.01 4.08
C LEU A 92 1.85 -5.58 3.03
N ARG A 93 1.48 -4.74 2.07
CA ARG A 93 0.71 -5.12 0.88
C ARG A 93 1.54 -4.84 -0.36
N TYR A 94 1.54 -5.76 -1.31
CA TYR A 94 2.28 -5.57 -2.55
C TYR A 94 1.56 -6.15 -3.77
N THR A 95 1.94 -5.63 -4.93
CA THR A 95 1.73 -6.22 -6.26
C THR A 95 3.08 -6.21 -6.97
N ILE A 96 3.44 -7.29 -7.65
CA ILE A 96 4.70 -7.38 -8.40
C ILE A 96 4.44 -8.01 -9.75
N ASP A 97 5.12 -7.53 -10.78
CA ASP A 97 5.23 -8.26 -12.04
C ASP A 97 6.35 -9.30 -11.87
N TYR A 98 5.97 -10.50 -11.41
CA TYR A 98 6.92 -11.59 -11.24
C TYR A 98 7.26 -12.23 -12.60
N ARG A 99 8.10 -11.54 -13.37
CA ARG A 99 8.90 -12.18 -14.44
C ARG A 99 10.29 -12.48 -13.90
N GLN A 100 10.88 -13.59 -14.38
CA GLN A 100 12.24 -13.98 -14.03
C GLN A 100 13.17 -12.75 -14.01
N PRO A 101 13.86 -12.46 -12.90
CA PRO A 101 14.61 -11.23 -12.80
C PRO A 101 15.73 -11.23 -13.83
N ARG A 102 15.76 -10.21 -14.71
CA ARG A 102 16.87 -10.03 -15.66
C ARG A 102 18.21 -9.79 -14.95
N TYR A 103 18.16 -9.33 -13.69
CA TYR A 103 19.32 -8.91 -12.92
C TYR A 103 19.24 -9.40 -11.46
N GLY A 104 19.64 -10.65 -11.22
CA GLY A 104 19.93 -11.16 -9.87
C GLY A 104 18.73 -11.43 -8.95
N PRO A 105 18.97 -11.68 -7.66
CA PRO A 105 17.92 -12.02 -6.70
C PRO A 105 17.06 -10.79 -6.33
N THR A 106 15.79 -10.81 -6.73
CA THR A 106 14.79 -9.81 -6.29
C THR A 106 14.36 -10.07 -4.84
N TYR A 107 14.50 -9.06 -3.97
CA TYR A 107 13.99 -9.10 -2.59
C TYR A 107 12.72 -8.25 -2.49
N LEU A 108 11.70 -8.77 -1.80
CA LEU A 108 10.51 -8.00 -1.48
C LEU A 108 10.85 -6.86 -0.52
N PHE A 109 11.63 -7.13 0.53
CA PHE A 109 12.16 -6.09 1.39
C PHE A 109 13.47 -6.52 2.07
N THR A 110 14.23 -5.51 2.47
CA THR A 110 15.39 -5.63 3.36
C THR A 110 15.11 -4.83 4.63
N PHE A 111 15.41 -5.40 5.80
CA PHE A 111 15.19 -4.74 7.09
C PHE A 111 16.50 -4.60 7.88
N GLY A 112 16.67 -3.42 8.48
CA GLY A 112 17.80 -3.05 9.31
C GLY A 112 19.01 -2.53 8.52
N PRO A 113 19.91 -1.77 9.17
CA PRO A 113 21.01 -1.09 8.50
C PRO A 113 22.08 -2.09 8.02
N SER A 114 22.22 -3.22 8.71
CA SER A 114 23.14 -4.30 8.37
C SER A 114 22.64 -5.20 7.23
N ARG A 115 21.46 -4.94 6.66
CA ARG A 115 20.82 -5.75 5.60
C ARG A 115 20.75 -7.25 5.96
N THR A 116 20.67 -7.52 7.26
CA THR A 116 20.78 -8.86 7.83
C THR A 116 19.52 -9.67 7.65
N LEU A 117 18.36 -9.01 7.55
CA LEU A 117 17.07 -9.64 7.28
C LEU A 117 16.58 -9.23 5.90
N ARG A 118 16.40 -10.20 5.01
CA ARG A 118 15.88 -9.98 3.66
C ARG A 118 14.83 -11.03 3.34
N LEU A 119 13.68 -10.60 2.85
CA LEU A 119 12.64 -11.51 2.39
C LEU A 119 12.59 -11.48 0.87
N ARG A 120 12.63 -12.66 0.25
CA ARG A 120 12.49 -12.86 -1.19
C ARG A 120 11.22 -13.64 -1.50
N PHE A 121 10.53 -13.27 -2.56
CA PHE A 121 9.48 -14.09 -3.17
C PHE A 121 10.05 -14.88 -4.36
N VAL A 122 9.68 -16.15 -4.47
CA VAL A 122 10.22 -17.08 -5.48
C VAL A 122 9.12 -17.61 -6.42
N GLY A 123 7.85 -17.26 -6.18
CA GLY A 123 6.71 -17.82 -6.89
C GLY A 123 6.07 -19.00 -6.15
N ASN A 124 4.91 -19.46 -6.63
CA ASN A 124 4.19 -20.62 -6.08
C ASN A 124 4.03 -20.59 -4.55
N ASN A 125 3.65 -19.44 -3.99
CA ASN A 125 3.48 -19.25 -2.53
C ASN A 125 4.73 -19.54 -1.69
N GLN A 126 5.91 -19.49 -2.32
CA GLN A 126 7.18 -19.71 -1.64
C GLN A 126 7.93 -18.39 -1.42
N TYR A 127 8.36 -18.22 -0.18
CA TYR A 127 9.24 -17.14 0.25
C TYR A 127 10.55 -17.71 0.75
N ILE A 128 11.65 -16.97 0.58
CA ILE A 128 12.93 -17.28 1.20
C ILE A 128 13.31 -16.12 2.11
N LEU A 129 13.48 -16.43 3.39
CA LEU A 129 14.05 -15.51 4.36
C LEU A 129 15.56 -15.72 4.42
N LEU A 130 16.32 -14.66 4.18
CA LEU A 130 17.74 -14.58 4.49
C LEU A 130 17.89 -13.84 5.80
N LEU A 131 18.50 -14.48 6.79
CA LEU A 131 18.73 -13.93 8.11
C LEU A 131 20.18 -14.21 8.55
N ASN A 132 21.01 -13.18 8.70
CA ASN A 132 22.42 -13.32 9.10
C ASN A 132 23.21 -14.36 8.27
N GLY A 133 22.94 -14.43 6.96
CA GLY A 133 23.55 -15.42 6.06
C GLY A 133 22.87 -16.80 6.05
N TYR A 134 21.95 -17.07 6.98
CA TYR A 134 21.13 -18.27 6.98
C TYR A 134 19.92 -18.11 6.06
N SER A 135 19.68 -19.08 5.17
CA SER A 135 18.55 -19.07 4.23
C SER A 135 17.49 -20.08 4.64
N LEU A 136 16.23 -19.64 4.66
CA LEU A 136 15.10 -20.44 5.11
C LEU A 136 13.92 -20.32 4.16
N TYR A 137 13.45 -21.46 3.66
CA TYR A 137 12.22 -21.53 2.86
C TYR A 137 10.99 -21.39 3.75
N LEU A 138 10.03 -20.57 3.35
CA LEU A 138 8.75 -20.36 4.02
C LEU A 138 7.65 -20.53 2.98
N ASN A 139 7.15 -21.77 2.85
CA ASN A 139 6.05 -22.10 1.93
C ASN A 139 4.72 -21.80 2.63
N THR A 140 3.87 -20.97 2.04
CA THR A 140 2.56 -20.62 2.61
C THR A 140 1.45 -21.51 2.06
N ASP A 141 1.50 -22.79 2.41
CA ASP A 141 0.54 -23.80 1.93
C ASP A 141 -0.56 -24.13 2.95
N LEU A 142 -0.36 -23.75 4.22
CA LEU A 142 -1.32 -24.00 5.29
C LEU A 142 -2.47 -23.00 5.21
N PHE A 143 -3.67 -23.48 4.91
CA PHE A 143 -4.87 -22.65 4.88
C PHE A 143 -5.38 -22.35 6.29
N LEU A 144 -5.48 -21.07 6.67
CA LEU A 144 -5.89 -20.66 8.01
C LEU A 144 -7.29 -20.03 8.05
N TRP A 145 -7.65 -19.20 7.07
CA TRP A 145 -8.84 -18.35 7.16
C TRP A 145 -9.68 -18.34 5.87
N PRO A 146 -10.85 -18.99 5.85
CA PRO A 146 -11.66 -19.09 4.62
C PRO A 146 -12.19 -17.74 4.12
N ASN A 147 -12.49 -16.82 5.04
CA ASN A 147 -13.24 -15.59 4.75
C ASN A 147 -12.34 -14.36 4.53
N THR A 148 -11.18 -14.54 3.90
CA THR A 148 -10.32 -13.41 3.54
C THR A 148 -10.63 -13.01 2.09
N GLU A 149 -11.19 -11.82 1.91
CA GLU A 149 -11.45 -11.22 0.60
C GLU A 149 -10.20 -11.25 -0.28
N GLN A 150 -10.34 -11.71 -1.53
CA GLN A 150 -9.26 -11.63 -2.51
C GLN A 150 -9.19 -10.18 -3.00
N THR A 151 -8.07 -9.52 -2.74
CA THR A 151 -7.80 -8.17 -3.22
C THR A 151 -6.74 -8.19 -4.31
N LEU A 152 -6.67 -7.13 -5.13
CA LEU A 152 -5.56 -6.93 -6.07
C LEU A 152 -4.19 -7.01 -5.37
N TRP A 153 -4.16 -6.61 -4.10
CA TRP A 153 -2.99 -6.63 -3.26
C TRP A 153 -2.74 -8.00 -2.63
N THR A 154 -1.49 -8.48 -2.72
CA THR A 154 -1.00 -9.57 -1.89
C THR A 154 -0.65 -9.02 -0.51
N LYS A 155 -1.32 -9.51 0.54
CA LYS A 155 -1.07 -9.11 1.93
C LYS A 155 -0.14 -10.11 2.58
N ILE A 156 0.96 -9.66 3.16
CA ILE A 156 1.89 -10.54 3.87
C ILE A 156 2.18 -10.06 5.28
N CYS A 157 2.54 -11.01 6.14
CA CYS A 157 3.15 -10.75 7.44
C CYS A 157 4.28 -11.76 7.68
N LEU A 158 5.49 -11.27 7.92
CA LEU A 158 6.59 -12.04 8.47
C LEU A 158 6.63 -11.82 9.99
N LYS A 159 6.70 -12.91 10.75
CA LYS A 159 6.80 -12.89 12.21
C LYS A 159 8.02 -13.66 12.68
N ILE A 160 8.84 -13.04 13.51
CA ILE A 160 9.98 -13.66 14.21
C ILE A 160 9.76 -13.49 15.72
N ASP A 161 9.72 -14.60 16.45
CA ASP A 161 9.66 -14.67 17.91
C ASP A 161 11.04 -15.01 18.44
N SER A 162 11.74 -14.02 18.99
CA SER A 162 13.12 -14.19 19.50
C SER A 162 13.18 -14.96 20.80
N GLY A 163 12.08 -14.99 21.58
CA GLY A 163 12.01 -15.77 22.82
C GLY A 163 11.88 -17.27 22.55
N LYS A 164 11.24 -17.64 21.44
CA LYS A 164 11.07 -19.05 21.01
C LYS A 164 12.02 -19.46 19.90
N ASN A 165 12.79 -18.51 19.34
CA ASN A 165 13.58 -18.70 18.13
C ASN A 165 12.73 -19.29 16.98
N VAL A 166 11.54 -18.74 16.75
CA VAL A 166 10.63 -19.24 15.71
C VAL A 166 10.32 -18.15 14.71
N VAL A 167 10.28 -18.52 13.44
CA VAL A 167 9.80 -17.68 12.35
C VAL A 167 8.61 -18.31 11.64
N GLN A 168 7.68 -17.45 11.21
CA GLN A 168 6.50 -17.85 10.47
C GLN A 168 6.11 -16.77 9.47
N MET A 169 5.69 -17.19 8.28
CA MET A 169 5.19 -16.33 7.22
C MET A 169 3.69 -16.48 7.05
N PHE A 170 3.01 -15.39 6.71
CA PHE A 170 1.59 -15.36 6.39
C PHE A 170 1.41 -14.62 5.07
N SER A 171 0.54 -15.13 4.22
CA SER A 171 0.23 -14.59 2.90
C SER A 171 -1.27 -14.73 2.65
N GLY A 172 -2.00 -13.61 2.74
CA GLY A 172 -3.46 -13.58 2.67
C GLY A 172 -4.10 -14.53 3.67
N ARG A 173 -4.76 -15.57 3.17
CA ARG A 173 -5.44 -16.62 3.95
C ARG A 173 -4.57 -17.80 4.36
N GLN A 174 -3.32 -17.83 3.91
CA GLN A 174 -2.40 -18.93 4.09
C GLN A 174 -1.24 -18.55 5.02
N ALA A 175 -0.62 -19.56 5.61
CA ALA A 175 0.57 -19.42 6.42
C ALA A 175 1.59 -20.51 6.12
N SER A 176 2.83 -20.26 6.51
CA SER A 176 3.85 -21.29 6.58
C SER A 176 3.72 -22.08 7.87
N ILE A 177 4.24 -23.30 7.83
CA ILE A 177 4.59 -24.01 9.07
C ILE A 177 5.66 -23.17 9.79
N ARG A 178 5.60 -23.17 11.12
CA ARG A 178 6.60 -22.54 11.97
C ARG A 178 7.95 -23.22 11.80
N LYS A 179 9.01 -22.43 11.70
CA LYS A 179 10.37 -22.94 11.60
C LYS A 179 11.22 -22.43 12.75
N ILE A 180 12.02 -23.32 13.32
CA ILE A 180 12.96 -22.98 14.38
C ILE A 180 14.20 -22.37 13.75
N LEU A 181 14.63 -21.23 14.29
CA LEU A 181 15.87 -20.56 13.94
C LEU A 181 17.01 -21.17 14.78
N PRO A 182 18.19 -21.37 14.19
CA PRO A 182 19.35 -21.88 14.92
C PRO A 182 19.96 -20.86 15.89
N PHE A 183 19.50 -19.61 15.86
CA PHE A 183 19.97 -18.53 16.72
C PHE A 183 18.83 -17.57 17.06
N SER A 184 19.02 -16.83 18.15
CA SER A 184 18.11 -15.77 18.54
C SER A 184 18.27 -14.56 17.64
N PHE A 185 17.15 -14.09 17.13
CA PHE A 185 17.12 -12.90 16.30
C PHE A 185 17.20 -11.65 17.18
N VAL A 186 18.21 -10.83 16.89
CA VAL A 186 18.39 -9.50 17.48
C VAL A 186 18.68 -8.56 16.34
N TRP A 187 17.97 -7.43 16.26
CA TRP A 187 18.40 -6.33 15.42
C TRP A 187 19.01 -5.24 16.29
N SER A 188 19.98 -4.53 15.73
CA SER A 188 20.55 -3.32 16.31
C SER A 188 20.63 -2.24 15.23
N GLY A 189 20.68 -0.98 15.64
CA GLY A 189 20.67 0.16 14.73
C GLY A 189 19.26 0.62 14.35
N GLN A 190 19.20 1.51 13.36
CA GLN A 190 17.98 2.20 12.94
C GLN A 190 17.01 1.23 12.24
N PRO A 191 15.71 1.21 12.60
CA PRO A 191 14.73 0.31 11.99
C PRO A 191 14.31 0.82 10.61
N VAL A 192 15.18 0.64 9.62
CA VAL A 192 14.94 1.02 8.22
C VAL A 192 14.46 -0.20 7.44
N ILE A 193 13.40 -0.04 6.65
CA ILE A 193 12.94 -1.02 5.68
C ILE A 193 13.15 -0.49 4.26
N GLU A 194 13.82 -1.27 3.42
CA GLU A 194 14.16 -0.92 2.03
C GLU A 194 13.41 -1.83 1.06
N PHE A 195 12.84 -1.21 0.02
CA PHE A 195 12.20 -1.86 -1.12
C PHE A 195 12.93 -1.47 -2.40
N SER A 196 13.44 -2.44 -3.15
CA SER A 196 14.17 -2.21 -4.41
C SER A 196 14.31 -3.49 -5.24
N GLY A 197 14.61 -3.35 -6.53
CA GLY A 197 14.98 -4.49 -7.39
C GLY A 197 13.80 -5.31 -7.93
N PHE A 198 12.59 -4.74 -7.95
CA PHE A 198 11.41 -5.29 -8.62
C PHE A 198 10.55 -4.20 -9.27
N ASP A 199 9.85 -4.58 -10.34
CA ASP A 199 8.75 -3.82 -10.88
C ASP A 199 7.48 -4.19 -10.11
N GLY A 200 6.87 -3.20 -9.47
CA GLY A 200 5.72 -3.46 -8.62
C GLY A 200 5.37 -2.29 -7.71
N GLN A 201 4.41 -2.52 -6.82
CA GLN A 201 3.88 -1.52 -5.92
C GLN A 201 3.81 -2.05 -4.50
N VAL A 202 3.98 -1.15 -3.54
CA VAL A 202 3.90 -1.45 -2.11
C VAL A 202 3.04 -0.42 -1.41
N THR A 203 2.25 -0.86 -0.43
CA THR A 203 1.42 0.00 0.43
C THR A 203 1.22 -0.62 1.81
N ASP A 204 0.68 0.14 2.74
CA ASP A 204 0.31 -0.26 4.11
C ASP A 204 1.43 -0.96 4.89
N VAL A 205 2.67 -0.47 4.79
CA VAL A 205 3.81 -1.06 5.51
C VAL A 205 3.73 -0.74 7.00
N GLN A 206 3.81 -1.77 7.82
CA GLN A 206 3.76 -1.68 9.28
C GLN A 206 4.82 -2.60 9.90
N VAL A 207 5.51 -2.11 10.94
CA VAL A 207 6.55 -2.88 11.65
C VAL A 207 6.37 -2.80 13.17
N TRP A 208 6.57 -3.94 13.83
CA TRP A 208 6.51 -4.10 15.28
C TRP A 208 7.79 -4.71 15.86
N ASP A 209 8.14 -4.31 17.09
CA ASP A 209 9.23 -4.81 17.96
C ASP A 209 8.86 -6.03 18.80
N TYR A 210 7.74 -6.66 18.42
CA TYR A 210 7.26 -7.88 19.04
C TYR A 210 6.63 -8.83 18.00
N PRO A 211 6.62 -10.14 18.30
CA PRO A 211 5.96 -11.13 17.47
C PRO A 211 4.42 -10.99 17.59
N LEU A 212 3.74 -10.58 16.51
CA LEU A 212 2.28 -10.43 16.48
C LEU A 212 1.58 -11.77 16.80
N SER A 213 0.49 -11.72 17.55
CA SER A 213 -0.40 -12.85 17.75
C SER A 213 -1.16 -13.20 16.47
N ASN A 214 -1.67 -14.43 16.36
CA ASN A 214 -2.48 -14.83 15.19
C ASN A 214 -3.73 -13.94 15.02
N LYS A 215 -4.28 -13.42 16.12
CA LYS A 215 -5.43 -12.50 16.10
C LYS A 215 -5.05 -11.15 15.49
N GLU A 216 -3.89 -10.61 15.85
CA GLU A 216 -3.38 -9.36 15.26
C GLU A 216 -3.05 -9.54 13.77
N ILE A 217 -2.45 -10.67 13.39
CA ILE A 217 -2.19 -10.96 11.98
C ILE A 217 -3.50 -11.06 11.20
N LEU A 218 -4.51 -11.77 11.73
CA LEU A 218 -5.83 -11.83 11.10
C LEU A 218 -6.45 -10.42 10.96
N ARG A 219 -6.30 -9.57 11.97
CA ARG A 219 -6.76 -8.18 11.93
C ARG A 219 -6.06 -7.38 10.83
N TYR A 220 -4.75 -7.56 10.65
CA TYR A 220 -4.02 -6.94 9.55
C TYR A 220 -4.48 -7.46 8.17
N MET A 221 -4.66 -8.78 8.04
CA MET A 221 -5.09 -9.39 6.78
C MET A 221 -6.53 -8.99 6.41
N ASN A 222 -7.39 -8.81 7.41
CA ASN A 222 -8.78 -8.42 7.23
C ASN A 222 -9.17 -7.25 8.17
N PRO A 223 -8.80 -6.01 7.81
CA PRO A 223 -9.05 -4.84 8.64
C PRO A 223 -10.54 -4.49 8.72
N TYR A 224 -11.37 -4.91 7.75
CA TYR A 224 -12.81 -4.66 7.76
C TYR A 224 -13.52 -5.30 8.97
N MET A 225 -13.02 -6.44 9.44
CA MET A 225 -13.66 -7.19 10.53
C MET A 225 -13.21 -6.73 11.92
N LEU A 226 -11.98 -6.23 12.05
CA LEU A 226 -11.32 -6.03 13.35
C LEU A 226 -10.67 -4.65 13.54
N GLY A 227 -10.76 -3.77 12.54
CA GLY A 227 -10.17 -2.43 12.53
C GLY A 227 -8.68 -2.40 12.15
N PRO A 228 -8.10 -1.22 11.86
CA PRO A 228 -6.70 -1.11 11.44
C PRO A 228 -5.74 -1.48 12.58
N LEU A 229 -4.61 -2.08 12.23
CA LEU A 229 -3.51 -2.38 13.15
C LEU A 229 -2.31 -1.47 12.82
N VAL A 230 -1.74 -0.84 13.84
CA VAL A 230 -0.68 0.18 13.69
C VAL A 230 0.62 -0.34 14.28
N GLY A 231 1.72 -0.18 13.56
CA GLY A 231 3.08 -0.57 13.96
C GLY A 231 3.57 0.15 15.23
N SER A 232 4.32 -0.55 16.08
CA SER A 232 5.06 0.09 17.18
C SER A 232 6.36 0.74 16.71
N VAL A 233 6.95 0.25 15.62
CA VAL A 233 8.26 0.70 15.10
C VAL A 233 8.10 1.57 13.86
N LEU A 234 7.38 1.09 12.85
CA LEU A 234 7.09 1.84 11.62
C LEU A 234 5.59 1.86 11.37
N LYS A 235 5.07 3.04 11.05
CA LYS A 235 3.65 3.29 10.80
C LYS A 235 3.50 3.94 9.44
N TRP A 236 2.71 3.35 8.55
CA TRP A 236 2.45 3.94 7.22
C TRP A 236 1.87 5.36 7.28
N SER A 237 1.06 5.63 8.31
CA SER A 237 0.44 6.93 8.58
C SER A 237 1.39 7.99 9.15
N HIS A 238 2.59 7.59 9.56
CA HIS A 238 3.57 8.46 10.20
C HIS A 238 4.99 7.95 9.90
N ILE A 239 5.45 8.22 8.69
CA ILE A 239 6.69 7.65 8.15
C ILE A 239 7.56 8.72 7.52
N SER A 240 8.88 8.56 7.59
CA SER A 240 9.81 9.28 6.74
C SER A 240 10.28 8.34 5.63
N TYR A 241 10.68 8.89 4.48
CA TYR A 241 11.23 8.07 3.40
C TYR A 241 12.43 8.72 2.73
N SER A 242 13.29 7.90 2.15
CA SER A 242 14.39 8.31 1.27
C SER A 242 14.30 7.53 -0.02
N VAL A 243 14.39 8.24 -1.14
CA VAL A 243 14.18 7.70 -2.49
C VAL A 243 15.52 7.58 -3.21
N ARG A 244 15.65 6.54 -4.02
CA ARG A 244 16.73 6.37 -4.98
C ARG A 244 16.16 6.03 -6.35
N GLY A 245 16.53 6.85 -7.34
CA GLY A 245 16.15 6.65 -8.73
C GLY A 245 14.67 6.92 -9.01
N ASN A 246 14.02 6.10 -9.84
CA ASN A 246 12.66 6.32 -10.30
C ASN A 246 11.64 5.65 -9.40
N VAL A 247 10.94 6.46 -8.61
CA VAL A 247 9.86 6.03 -7.70
C VAL A 247 8.68 6.99 -7.84
N LEU A 248 7.47 6.44 -7.89
CA LEU A 248 6.23 7.24 -7.89
C LEU A 248 5.47 7.03 -6.58
N LEU A 249 4.91 8.10 -6.05
CA LEU A 249 3.95 8.09 -4.97
C LEU A 249 2.57 8.40 -5.54
N GLU A 250 1.62 7.50 -5.33
CA GLU A 250 0.32 7.53 -5.99
C GLU A 250 -0.81 7.21 -5.00
N ASP A 251 -2.04 7.61 -5.31
CA ASP A 251 -3.21 7.09 -4.58
C ASP A 251 -3.36 5.59 -4.80
N THR A 252 -3.76 4.82 -3.78
CA THR A 252 -4.09 3.39 -3.95
C THR A 252 -5.25 3.21 -4.92
N TYR A 253 -5.31 2.07 -5.61
CA TYR A 253 -6.40 1.75 -6.54
C TYR A 253 -7.79 1.91 -5.91
N GLU A 254 -7.95 1.50 -4.66
CA GLU A 254 -9.20 1.65 -3.92
C GLU A 254 -9.62 3.12 -3.76
N ASN A 255 -8.65 4.02 -3.59
CA ASN A 255 -8.90 5.46 -3.47
C ASN A 255 -9.08 6.13 -4.83
N GLN A 256 -8.40 5.65 -5.88
CA GLN A 256 -8.60 6.11 -7.25
C GLN A 256 -10.04 5.83 -7.72
N VAL A 257 -10.58 4.64 -7.44
CA VAL A 257 -11.96 4.26 -7.82
C VAL A 257 -13.02 5.02 -7.03
N LYS A 258 -12.73 5.37 -5.76
CA LYS A 258 -13.64 6.16 -4.92
C LYS A 258 -13.75 7.62 -5.34
N LYS A 259 -12.81 8.14 -6.14
CA LYS A 259 -12.91 9.48 -6.72
C LYS A 259 -13.92 9.41 -7.87
N PRO A 260 -15.11 10.03 -7.75
CA PRO A 260 -16.06 9.96 -8.83
C PRO A 260 -15.52 10.77 -10.01
N ASP A 261 -15.48 10.16 -11.19
CA ASP A 261 -15.23 10.82 -12.47
C ASP A 261 -16.48 11.64 -12.87
N MET A 262 -16.87 12.59 -12.02
CA MET A 262 -18.05 13.45 -12.15
C MET A 262 -17.90 14.51 -13.26
N GLY A 263 -16.82 14.45 -14.04
CA GLY A 263 -16.58 15.36 -15.17
C GLY A 263 -17.12 14.88 -16.52
N LYS A 264 -17.49 13.61 -16.68
CA LYS A 264 -17.86 13.06 -18.02
C LYS A 264 -19.28 12.53 -18.18
N LEU A 265 -20.07 12.38 -17.10
CA LEU A 265 -21.40 11.76 -17.19
C LEU A 265 -22.58 12.74 -17.30
N PHE A 266 -22.35 14.05 -17.44
CA PHE A 266 -23.43 15.06 -17.52
C PHE A 266 -23.69 15.71 -18.89
N LEU A 267 -23.09 15.21 -19.98
CA LEU A 267 -23.33 15.75 -21.33
C LEU A 267 -24.10 14.84 -22.30
N LEU A 268 -24.69 13.74 -21.83
CA LEU A 268 -25.59 12.90 -22.63
C LEU A 268 -26.96 12.74 -21.97
N GLY A 269 -27.52 13.85 -21.48
CA GLY A 269 -28.84 13.92 -20.88
C GLY A 269 -29.75 14.88 -21.63
N GLY A 270 -29.98 14.64 -22.93
CA GLY A 270 -31.02 15.35 -23.68
C GLY A 270 -32.37 15.18 -23.00
N LYS A 271 -32.98 16.28 -22.58
CA LYS A 271 -34.31 16.34 -21.92
C LYS A 271 -35.35 15.61 -22.78
N ARG A 272 -35.75 14.39 -22.39
CA ARG A 272 -37.04 13.83 -22.79
C ARG A 272 -38.07 14.10 -21.69
N LYS A 273 -38.99 14.99 -22.03
CA LYS A 273 -40.20 15.33 -21.27
C LYS A 273 -41.07 14.07 -21.17
N ILE A 274 -41.22 13.49 -19.98
CA ILE A 274 -42.18 12.41 -19.73
C ILE A 274 -43.55 13.07 -19.53
N SER A 275 -44.37 13.03 -20.57
CA SER A 275 -45.80 13.34 -20.53
C SER A 275 -46.54 12.14 -19.94
N ARG A 276 -47.26 12.34 -18.83
CA ARG A 276 -48.25 11.38 -18.31
C ARG A 276 -49.30 11.14 -19.39
N MET A 277 -49.39 9.92 -19.91
CA MET A 277 -50.57 9.42 -20.62
C MET A 277 -51.16 8.24 -19.86
N GLY A 278 -52.49 8.26 -19.76
CA GLY A 278 -53.29 7.51 -18.81
C GLY A 278 -53.30 6.00 -18.97
N GLN A 279 -53.76 5.35 -17.89
CA GLN A 279 -54.08 3.93 -17.84
C GLN A 279 -55.08 3.54 -18.93
N PRO A 280 -54.86 2.42 -19.63
CA PRO A 280 -55.94 1.69 -20.29
C PRO A 280 -56.54 0.65 -19.36
N LYS A 281 -57.87 0.60 -19.36
CA LYS A 281 -58.73 -0.36 -18.66
C LYS A 281 -58.43 -1.81 -19.05
N MET A 282 -58.54 -2.70 -18.07
CA MET A 282 -58.67 -4.15 -18.26
C MET A 282 -59.87 -4.50 -19.16
N ILE A 283 -59.63 -5.37 -20.15
CA ILE A 283 -60.66 -6.19 -20.76
C ILE A 283 -60.22 -7.65 -20.66
N ARG A 284 -61.10 -8.46 -20.05
CA ARG A 284 -61.10 -9.92 -19.97
C ARG A 284 -61.22 -10.54 -21.37
N ASN A 285 -60.53 -11.65 -21.60
CA ASN A 285 -61.07 -12.93 -22.13
C ASN A 285 -59.89 -13.88 -22.43
N GLN A 286 -59.81 -15.01 -21.73
CA GLN A 286 -60.34 -16.33 -22.12
C GLN A 286 -59.59 -16.92 -23.32
N TRP A 287 -58.75 -17.92 -23.04
CA TRP A 287 -58.28 -18.89 -24.02
C TRP A 287 -58.48 -20.29 -23.45
N ILE A 288 -58.88 -21.15 -24.37
CA ILE A 288 -59.20 -22.59 -24.31
C ILE A 288 -58.01 -23.40 -23.78
#